data_AF-A0AAJ6HTW9-F1
#
_entry.id   AF-A0AAJ6HTW9-F1
#
_cell.length_a   1.000
_cell.length_b   1.000
_cell.length_c   1.000
_cell.angle_alpha   90.00
_cell.angle_beta   90.00
_cell.angle_gamma   90.00
#
_symmetry.space_group_name_H-M   'P 1'
#
loop_
_entity.id
_entity.type
_entity.pdbx_description
1 polymer ?
#
loop_
_entity_poly.entity_id
_entity_poly.type
_entity_poly.pdbx_seq_one_letter_code
_entity_poly.pdbx_strand_id
1 'polypeptide(L)'
;MIQETRVVVEDVLSRSDVIDCQLARQDLGAEFARRLPLRLSAATVVRVGNRIEVDAACREDAIKLESLMRQCRFETLARDQARARVKFLRDEILANPADAKLYLLATADDRFSEIPQGDALSQLIAEVTWWAPNSGWLTVARLVHDYLLKLSDGQAADLVKAFTAAAEAIGDRHFAETLRAEAKRGQIDQEGAASS
;
A
#
# COMPACT_ATOMS: atom_id res chain seq x y z
N MET A 1 37.91 0.71 -39.78
CA MET A 1 36.76 1.64 -39.81
C MET A 1 35.42 0.99 -40.18
N ILE A 2 35.09 0.68 -41.45
CA ILE A 2 33.72 0.19 -41.81
C ILE A 2 33.33 -1.12 -41.07
N GLN A 3 34.29 -2.01 -40.87
CA GLN A 3 34.08 -3.27 -40.15
C GLN A 3 33.91 -3.06 -38.64
N GLU A 4 34.65 -2.13 -38.04
CA GLU A 4 34.54 -1.80 -36.61
C GLU A 4 33.23 -1.07 -36.29
N THR A 5 32.78 -0.17 -37.18
CA THR A 5 31.49 0.50 -37.02
C THR A 5 30.32 -0.48 -37.08
N ARG A 6 30.43 -1.54 -37.89
CA ARG A 6 29.39 -2.57 -38.00
C ARG A 6 29.27 -3.41 -36.73
N VAL A 7 30.39 -3.85 -36.16
CA VAL A 7 30.41 -4.63 -34.92
C VAL A 7 29.81 -3.84 -33.75
N VAL A 8 30.09 -2.54 -33.66
CA VAL A 8 29.52 -1.66 -32.62
C VAL A 8 28.01 -1.50 -32.80
N VAL A 9 27.55 -1.35 -34.04
CA VAL A 9 26.11 -1.23 -34.33
C VAL A 9 25.38 -2.52 -33.99
N GLU A 10 25.91 -3.68 -34.40
CA GLU A 10 25.30 -4.98 -34.10
C GLU A 10 25.26 -5.27 -32.59
N ASP A 11 26.32 -4.95 -31.84
CA ASP A 11 26.34 -5.13 -30.38
C ASP A 11 25.30 -4.26 -29.66
N VAL A 12 25.20 -2.96 -30.00
CA VAL A 12 24.24 -2.05 -29.35
C VAL A 12 22.79 -2.40 -29.75
N LEU A 13 22.55 -2.72 -31.02
CA LEU A 13 21.21 -3.11 -31.48
C LEU A 13 20.77 -4.47 -30.91
N SER A 14 21.70 -5.39 -30.64
CA SER A 14 21.36 -6.70 -30.04
C SER A 14 20.86 -6.61 -28.60
N ARG A 15 21.14 -5.50 -27.92
CA ARG A 15 20.75 -5.24 -26.52
C ARG A 15 19.60 -4.24 -26.39
N SER A 16 19.23 -3.61 -27.49
CA SER A 16 18.23 -2.55 -27.51
C SER A 16 16.85 -3.11 -27.82
N ASP A 17 15.82 -2.60 -27.13
CA ASP A 17 14.44 -2.90 -27.46
C ASP A 17 13.99 -2.07 -28.68
N VAL A 18 13.20 -2.69 -29.55
CA VAL A 18 12.55 -2.08 -30.71
C VAL A 18 11.58 -0.97 -30.28
N ILE A 19 11.06 -1.06 -29.06
CA ILE A 19 10.11 -0.09 -28.49
C ILE A 19 10.82 1.24 -28.14
N ASP A 20 12.05 1.18 -27.64
CA ASP A 20 12.84 2.34 -27.18
C ASP A 20 13.98 2.71 -28.16
N CYS A 21 13.61 2.92 -29.42
CA CYS A 21 14.52 3.37 -30.49
C CYS A 21 15.33 4.64 -30.11
N GLN A 22 14.79 5.50 -29.25
CA GLN A 22 15.46 6.71 -28.82
C GLN A 22 16.63 6.42 -27.87
N LEU A 23 16.50 5.41 -27.01
CA LEU A 23 17.56 4.95 -26.12
C LEU A 23 18.67 4.28 -26.93
N ALA A 24 18.31 3.40 -27.88
CA ALA A 24 19.25 2.78 -28.80
C ALA A 24 20.08 3.80 -29.60
N ARG A 25 19.46 4.93 -30.01
CA ARG A 25 20.15 6.04 -30.67
C ARG A 25 21.12 6.77 -29.74
N GLN A 26 20.74 6.98 -28.48
CA GLN A 26 21.62 7.60 -27.49
C GLN A 26 22.83 6.72 -27.19
N ASP A 27 22.62 5.41 -27.01
CA ASP A 27 23.67 4.44 -26.73
C ASP A 27 24.65 4.30 -27.89
N LEU A 28 24.14 4.22 -29.13
CA LEU A 28 24.99 4.26 -30.33
C LEU A 28 25.79 5.56 -30.40
N GLY A 29 25.15 6.70 -30.11
CA GLY A 29 25.82 8.00 -30.10
C GLY A 29 26.96 8.05 -29.08
N ALA A 30 26.73 7.50 -27.89
CA ALA A 30 27.73 7.42 -26.83
C ALA A 30 28.90 6.50 -27.19
N GLU A 31 28.65 5.33 -27.78
CA GLU A 31 29.72 4.42 -28.23
C GLU A 31 30.54 5.00 -29.37
N PHE A 32 29.91 5.68 -30.35
CA PHE A 32 30.64 6.37 -31.40
C PHE A 32 31.50 7.52 -30.87
N ALA A 33 30.99 8.28 -29.90
CA ALA A 33 31.75 9.37 -29.26
C ALA A 33 32.99 8.85 -28.50
N ARG A 34 32.93 7.64 -27.92
CA ARG A 34 34.07 7.02 -27.23
C ARG A 34 35.12 6.47 -28.19
N ARG A 35 34.70 5.95 -29.35
CA ARG A 35 35.59 5.21 -30.28
C ARG A 35 36.13 6.04 -31.44
N LEU A 36 35.48 7.14 -31.84
CA LEU A 36 36.02 7.99 -32.89
C LEU A 36 37.15 8.89 -32.34
N PRO A 37 38.34 8.90 -32.96
CA PRO A 37 39.38 9.85 -32.61
C PRO A 37 38.89 11.26 -32.95
N LEU A 38 38.69 12.08 -31.92
CA LEU A 38 38.25 13.48 -32.04
C LEU A 38 39.24 14.36 -32.85
N ARG A 39 40.47 13.87 -33.08
CA ARG A 39 41.48 14.54 -33.89
C ARG A 39 42.19 13.53 -34.79
N LEU A 40 41.85 13.55 -36.07
CA LEU A 40 42.73 13.05 -37.12
C LEU A 40 43.74 14.17 -37.43
N SER A 41 44.95 13.80 -37.82
CA SER A 41 46.07 14.74 -38.06
C SER A 41 45.78 15.89 -39.03
N ALA A 42 44.68 15.82 -39.80
CA ALA A 42 44.19 16.87 -40.69
C ALA A 42 42.68 17.19 -40.57
N ALA A 43 41.95 16.58 -39.63
CA ALA A 43 40.48 16.76 -39.52
C ALA A 43 39.95 16.53 -38.10
N THR A 44 39.01 17.38 -37.69
CA THR A 44 38.28 17.25 -36.42
C THR A 44 36.86 16.78 -36.71
N VAL A 45 36.44 15.68 -36.09
CA VAL A 45 35.04 15.24 -36.18
C VAL A 45 34.21 16.11 -35.23
N VAL A 46 33.38 16.99 -35.81
CA VAL A 46 32.57 17.95 -35.05
C VAL A 46 31.22 17.35 -34.63
N ARG A 47 30.65 16.45 -35.43
CA ARG A 47 29.35 15.83 -35.15
C ARG A 47 29.21 14.49 -35.85
N VAL A 48 28.70 13.48 -35.13
CA VAL A 48 28.26 12.20 -35.69
C VAL A 48 26.74 12.12 -35.52
N GLY A 49 26.02 11.90 -36.62
CA GLY A 49 24.58 11.70 -36.62
C GLY A 49 24.25 10.23 -36.84
N ASN A 50 23.32 9.68 -36.07
CA ASN A 50 22.75 8.36 -36.31
C ASN A 50 21.24 8.45 -36.54
N ARG A 51 20.72 7.56 -37.38
CA ARG A 51 19.30 7.38 -37.64
C ARG A 51 19.01 5.89 -37.58
N ILE A 52 18.12 5.50 -36.68
CA ILE A 52 17.57 4.16 -36.61
C ILE A 52 16.16 4.27 -37.16
N GLU A 53 15.86 3.48 -38.18
CA GLU A 53 14.51 3.30 -38.70
C GLU A 53 14.08 1.89 -38.37
N VAL A 54 12.95 1.79 -37.68
CA VAL A 54 12.30 0.52 -37.39
C VAL A 54 11.03 0.49 -38.21
N ASP A 55 10.80 -0.66 -38.85
CA ASP A 55 9.58 -0.90 -39.61
C ASP A 55 8.33 -0.72 -38.73
N ALA A 56 7.32 -0.05 -39.27
CA ALA A 56 6.12 0.31 -38.51
C ALA A 56 5.37 -0.94 -38.03
N ALA A 57 5.32 -2.00 -38.84
CA ALA A 57 4.68 -3.26 -38.46
C ALA A 57 5.44 -3.94 -37.32
N CYS A 58 6.78 -3.98 -37.39
CA CYS A 58 7.62 -4.53 -36.32
C CYS A 58 7.45 -3.79 -34.98
N ARG A 59 7.34 -2.45 -35.02
CA ARG A 59 7.09 -1.65 -33.82
C ARG A 59 5.70 -1.92 -33.24
N GLU A 60 4.68 -2.02 -34.09
CA GLU A 60 3.31 -2.30 -33.65
C GLU A 60 3.19 -3.68 -33.00
N ASP A 61 3.85 -4.69 -33.59
CA ASP A 61 3.88 -6.04 -33.04
C ASP A 61 4.63 -6.11 -31.70
N ALA A 62 5.74 -5.38 -31.55
CA ALA A 62 6.47 -5.28 -30.29
C ALA A 62 5.62 -4.66 -29.18
N ILE A 63 4.90 -3.57 -29.48
CA ILE A 63 3.98 -2.91 -28.52
C ILE A 63 2.83 -3.86 -28.15
N LYS A 64 2.25 -4.56 -29.12
CA LYS A 64 1.20 -5.56 -28.86
C LYS A 64 1.71 -6.66 -27.93
N LEU A 65 2.88 -7.22 -28.22
CA LEU A 65 3.49 -8.26 -27.40
C LEU A 65 3.76 -7.78 -25.98
N GLU A 66 4.32 -6.58 -25.80
CA GLU A 66 4.57 -6.01 -24.47
C GLU A 66 3.25 -5.82 -23.69
N SER A 67 2.21 -5.33 -24.36
CA SER A 67 0.89 -5.14 -23.73
C SER A 67 0.29 -6.47 -23.26
N LEU A 68 0.41 -7.54 -24.07
CA LEU A 68 -0.05 -8.88 -23.71
C LEU A 68 0.75 -9.45 -22.54
N MET A 69 2.08 -9.32 -22.56
CA MET A 69 2.93 -9.76 -21.46
C MET A 69 2.59 -9.04 -20.16
N ARG A 70 2.35 -7.73 -20.24
CA ARG A 70 1.94 -6.92 -19.10
C ARG A 70 0.58 -7.39 -18.55
N GLN A 71 -0.38 -7.68 -19.43
CA GLN A 71 -1.68 -8.23 -19.03
C GLN A 71 -1.52 -9.58 -18.33
N CYS A 72 -0.75 -10.52 -18.90
CA CYS A 72 -0.47 -11.81 -18.27
C CYS A 72 0.20 -11.67 -16.89
N ARG A 73 1.11 -10.70 -16.73
CA ARG A 73 1.74 -10.41 -15.43
C ARG A 73 0.72 -9.94 -14.41
N PHE A 74 -0.20 -9.04 -14.78
CA PHE A 74 -1.25 -8.58 -13.87
C PHE A 74 -2.21 -9.69 -13.48
N GLU A 75 -2.62 -10.53 -14.43
CA GLU A 75 -3.46 -11.69 -14.12
C GLU A 75 -2.77 -12.67 -13.18
N THR A 76 -1.47 -12.92 -13.38
CA THR A 76 -0.68 -13.77 -12.50
C THR A 76 -0.65 -13.20 -11.08
N LEU A 77 -0.35 -11.91 -10.95
CA LEU A 77 -0.34 -11.23 -9.65
C LEU A 77 -1.71 -11.28 -8.96
N ALA A 78 -2.80 -11.07 -9.71
CA ALA A 78 -4.16 -11.14 -9.19
C ALA A 78 -4.49 -12.56 -8.69
N ARG A 79 -4.08 -13.60 -9.42
CA ARG A 79 -4.23 -15.00 -8.99
C ARG A 79 -3.43 -15.29 -7.73
N ASP A 80 -2.20 -14.80 -7.64
CA ASP A 80 -1.35 -15.01 -6.47
C ASP A 80 -1.89 -14.30 -5.23
N GLN A 81 -2.39 -13.07 -5.38
CA GLN A 81 -3.06 -12.34 -4.30
C GLN A 81 -4.34 -13.06 -3.85
N ALA A 82 -5.17 -13.50 -4.78
CA ALA A 82 -6.38 -14.26 -4.46
C ALA A 82 -6.04 -15.56 -3.71
N ARG A 83 -5.00 -16.28 -4.17
CA ARG A 83 -4.52 -17.51 -3.53
C ARG A 83 -3.97 -17.24 -2.13
N ALA A 84 -3.18 -16.19 -1.95
CA ALA A 84 -2.65 -15.79 -0.65
C ALA A 84 -3.79 -15.43 0.31
N ARG A 85 -4.78 -14.67 -0.16
CA ARG A 85 -5.97 -14.32 0.64
C ARG A 85 -6.76 -15.54 1.07
N VAL A 86 -7.03 -16.48 0.16
CA VAL A 86 -7.73 -17.73 0.50
C VAL A 86 -6.92 -18.56 1.49
N LYS A 87 -5.60 -18.63 1.31
CA LYS A 87 -4.72 -19.34 2.22
C LYS A 87 -4.75 -18.72 3.62
N PHE A 88 -4.62 -17.41 3.74
CA PHE A 88 -4.72 -16.67 5.00
C PHE A 88 -6.08 -16.88 5.68
N LEU A 89 -7.17 -16.75 4.92
CA LEU A 89 -8.52 -17.03 5.41
C LEU A 89 -8.64 -18.45 5.98
N ARG A 90 -8.13 -19.44 5.27
CA ARG A 90 -8.25 -20.85 5.67
C ARG A 90 -7.34 -21.20 6.84
N ASP A 91 -6.08 -20.80 6.76
CA ASP A 91 -5.02 -21.29 7.66
C ASP A 91 -4.97 -20.47 8.97
N GLU A 92 -5.37 -19.19 8.95
CA GLU A 92 -5.26 -18.30 10.11
C GLU A 92 -6.64 -17.92 10.66
N ILE A 93 -7.56 -17.48 9.80
CA ILE A 93 -8.85 -16.92 10.26
C ILE A 93 -9.86 -18.02 10.57
N LEU A 94 -10.05 -18.99 9.68
CA LEU A 94 -11.01 -20.08 9.87
C LEU A 94 -10.48 -21.18 10.79
N ALA A 95 -9.19 -21.16 11.14
CA ALA A 95 -8.60 -22.07 12.12
C ALA A 95 -9.14 -21.84 13.54
N ASN A 96 -9.58 -20.60 13.83
CA ASN A 96 -10.17 -20.23 15.10
C ASN A 96 -11.50 -19.49 14.86
N PRO A 97 -12.64 -20.02 15.34
CA PRO A 97 -13.93 -19.40 15.08
C PRO A 97 -14.03 -17.97 15.66
N ALA A 98 -13.22 -17.61 16.67
CA ALA A 98 -13.13 -16.23 17.18
C ALA A 98 -12.52 -15.27 16.14
N ASP A 99 -11.43 -15.70 15.50
CA ASP A 99 -10.73 -14.89 14.50
C ASP A 99 -11.58 -14.74 13.23
N ALA A 100 -12.34 -15.78 12.86
CA ALA A 100 -13.36 -15.72 11.82
C ALA A 100 -14.44 -14.66 12.11
N LYS A 101 -14.96 -14.61 13.33
CA LYS A 101 -15.98 -13.64 13.71
C LYS A 101 -15.44 -12.21 13.70
N LEU A 102 -14.22 -12.00 14.20
CA LEU A 102 -13.55 -10.70 14.18
C LEU A 102 -13.21 -10.25 12.76
N TYR A 103 -12.73 -11.16 11.91
CA TYR A 103 -12.47 -10.84 10.51
C TYR A 103 -13.74 -10.49 9.75
N LEU A 104 -14.86 -11.19 10.00
CA LEU A 104 -16.16 -10.85 9.42
C LEU A 104 -16.65 -9.47 9.89
N LEU A 105 -16.51 -9.16 11.18
CA LEU A 105 -16.81 -7.82 11.70
C LEU A 105 -15.90 -6.76 11.07
N ALA A 106 -14.62 -7.09 10.84
CA ALA A 106 -13.65 -6.16 10.28
C ALA A 106 -13.79 -5.92 8.77
N THR A 107 -14.38 -6.87 8.05
CA THR A 107 -14.54 -6.80 6.59
C THR A 107 -15.94 -6.43 6.14
N ALA A 108 -16.89 -6.28 7.08
CA ALA A 108 -18.30 -6.04 6.78
C ALA A 108 -18.65 -4.63 6.29
N ASP A 109 -17.84 -3.58 6.51
CA ASP A 109 -17.92 -2.25 5.84
C ASP A 109 -17.10 -1.18 6.59
N ASP A 110 -16.93 0.00 5.97
CA ASP A 110 -16.52 1.32 6.51
C ASP A 110 -17.15 1.76 7.86
N ARG A 111 -18.00 0.92 8.45
CA ARG A 111 -18.73 1.11 9.71
C ARG A 111 -17.90 0.84 10.97
N PHE A 112 -16.57 0.74 10.86
CA PHE A 112 -15.70 0.85 12.04
C PHE A 112 -15.77 2.22 12.74
N SER A 113 -16.54 3.17 12.21
CA SER A 113 -16.98 4.33 12.97
C SER A 113 -17.86 3.96 14.17
N GLU A 114 -18.52 2.80 14.16
CA GLU A 114 -19.45 2.39 15.22
C GLU A 114 -18.98 1.07 15.84
N ILE A 115 -18.02 1.19 16.76
CA ILE A 115 -17.72 0.16 17.76
C ILE A 115 -19.05 -0.31 18.36
N PRO A 116 -19.33 -1.62 18.48
CA PRO A 116 -20.55 -2.11 19.12
C PRO A 116 -20.65 -1.47 20.51
N GLN A 117 -21.64 -0.62 20.74
CA GLN A 117 -21.77 0.09 22.01
C GLN A 117 -22.49 -0.78 23.06
N GLY A 118 -22.13 -0.57 24.33
CA GLY A 118 -22.79 -1.19 25.48
C GLY A 118 -22.70 -2.72 25.51
N ASP A 119 -23.82 -3.38 25.79
CA ASP A 119 -23.92 -4.83 26.01
C ASP A 119 -23.47 -5.67 24.82
N ALA A 120 -23.48 -5.12 23.60
CA ALA A 120 -23.03 -5.82 22.40
C ALA A 120 -21.52 -6.10 22.41
N LEU A 121 -20.70 -5.21 22.97
CA LEU A 121 -19.26 -5.43 23.13
C LEU A 121 -18.98 -6.47 24.22
N SER A 122 -19.71 -6.40 25.33
CA SER A 122 -19.61 -7.37 26.43
C SER A 122 -19.99 -8.77 25.99
N GLN A 123 -21.06 -8.89 25.19
CA GLN A 123 -21.49 -10.15 24.57
C GLN A 123 -20.47 -10.65 23.56
N LEU A 124 -19.93 -9.79 22.70
CA LEU A 124 -18.89 -10.16 21.74
C LEU A 124 -17.62 -10.64 22.46
N ILE A 125 -17.17 -9.93 23.50
CA ILE A 125 -16.04 -10.33 24.32
C ILE A 125 -16.32 -11.68 24.97
N ALA A 126 -17.52 -11.90 25.55
CA ALA A 126 -17.89 -13.16 26.18
C ALA A 126 -17.88 -14.33 25.19
N GLU A 127 -18.47 -14.16 24.01
CA GLU A 127 -18.51 -15.17 22.94
C GLU A 127 -17.11 -15.49 22.40
N VAL A 128 -16.28 -14.47 22.19
CA VAL A 128 -14.90 -14.64 21.71
C VAL A 128 -14.02 -15.27 22.80
N THR A 129 -14.25 -14.96 24.08
CA THR A 129 -13.54 -15.62 25.19
C THR A 129 -13.86 -17.12 25.25
N TRP A 130 -15.12 -17.49 24.98
CA TRP A 130 -15.52 -18.90 24.99
C TRP A 130 -14.73 -19.73 23.96
N TRP A 131 -14.31 -19.09 22.86
CA TRP A 131 -13.59 -19.73 21.77
C TRP A 131 -12.06 -19.63 21.89
N ALA A 132 -11.53 -18.59 22.53
CA ALA A 132 -10.09 -18.38 22.70
C ALA A 132 -9.69 -17.97 24.13
N PRO A 133 -9.83 -18.87 25.12
CA PRO A 133 -9.70 -18.53 26.54
C PRO A 133 -8.28 -18.07 26.95
N ASN A 134 -7.24 -18.47 26.20
CA ASN A 134 -5.84 -18.13 26.49
C ASN A 134 -5.31 -16.96 25.65
N SER A 135 -6.18 -16.23 24.95
CA SER A 135 -5.74 -15.13 24.10
C SER A 135 -5.35 -13.89 24.91
N GLY A 136 -4.09 -13.47 24.77
CA GLY A 136 -3.55 -12.29 25.46
C GLY A 136 -4.30 -10.99 25.11
N TRP A 137 -4.75 -10.84 23.86
CA TRP A 137 -5.47 -9.64 23.43
C TRP A 137 -6.87 -9.55 24.05
N LEU A 138 -7.53 -10.69 24.30
CA LEU A 138 -8.82 -10.77 24.99
C LEU A 138 -8.72 -10.34 26.46
N THR A 139 -7.60 -10.68 27.10
CA THR A 139 -7.30 -10.23 28.47
C THR A 139 -7.13 -8.72 28.52
N VAL A 140 -6.42 -8.14 27.54
CA VAL A 140 -6.27 -6.69 27.41
C VAL A 140 -7.61 -6.01 27.11
N ALA A 141 -8.41 -6.55 26.18
CA ALA A 141 -9.73 -5.99 25.84
C ALA A 141 -10.69 -5.99 27.05
N ARG A 142 -10.72 -7.07 27.83
CA ARG A 142 -11.49 -7.16 29.08
C ARG A 142 -11.01 -6.16 30.12
N LEU A 143 -9.70 -6.07 30.35
CA LEU A 143 -9.12 -5.11 31.28
C LEU A 143 -9.47 -3.67 30.89
N VAL A 144 -9.36 -3.33 29.61
CA VAL A 144 -9.72 -2.00 29.10
C VAL A 144 -11.21 -1.76 29.28
N HIS A 145 -12.08 -2.70 28.90
CA HIS A 145 -13.52 -2.57 29.06
C HIS A 145 -13.96 -2.43 30.53
N ASP A 146 -13.47 -3.31 31.41
CA ASP A 146 -13.76 -3.26 32.85
C ASP A 146 -13.24 -1.98 33.51
N TYR A 147 -12.10 -1.48 33.04
CA TYR A 147 -11.52 -0.23 33.53
C TYR A 147 -12.34 0.97 33.05
N LEU A 148 -12.71 1.00 31.76
CA LEU A 148 -13.57 2.03 31.16
C LEU A 148 -14.96 2.08 31.81
N LEU A 149 -15.53 0.96 32.23
CA LEU A 149 -16.82 0.91 32.93
C LEU A 149 -16.75 1.37 34.40
N LYS A 150 -15.56 1.34 35.01
CA LYS A 150 -15.35 1.74 36.43
C LYS A 150 -14.81 3.16 36.57
N LEU A 151 -14.51 3.82 35.45
CA LEU A 151 -14.07 5.19 35.39
C LEU A 151 -15.23 6.11 35.81
N SER A 152 -15.01 6.93 36.83
CA SER A 152 -15.94 8.02 37.14
C SER A 152 -15.89 9.07 36.04
N ASP A 153 -16.96 9.85 35.86
CA ASP A 153 -17.06 10.87 34.81
C ASP A 153 -15.85 11.83 34.79
N GLY A 154 -15.32 12.18 35.97
CA GLY A 154 -14.11 13.01 36.09
C GLY A 154 -12.84 12.31 35.60
N GLN A 155 -12.69 11.02 35.90
CA GLN A 155 -11.53 10.24 35.46
C GLN A 155 -11.62 9.89 33.96
N ALA A 156 -12.83 9.68 33.42
CA ALA A 156 -13.06 9.50 31.99
C ALA A 156 -12.68 10.77 31.21
N ALA A 157 -13.03 11.95 31.72
CA ALA A 157 -12.64 13.23 31.13
C ALA A 157 -11.11 13.43 31.12
N ASP A 158 -10.42 13.04 32.20
CA ASP A 158 -8.96 13.11 32.27
C ASP A 158 -8.27 12.10 31.35
N LEU A 159 -8.86 10.91 31.18
CA LEU A 159 -8.40 9.91 30.22
C LEU A 159 -8.51 10.44 28.77
N VAL A 160 -9.66 11.03 28.41
CA VAL A 160 -9.87 11.61 27.07
C VAL A 160 -8.90 12.77 26.82
N LYS A 161 -8.63 13.62 27.82
CA LYS A 161 -7.59 14.66 27.71
C LYS A 161 -6.21 14.08 27.46
N ALA A 162 -5.83 13.01 28.19
CA ALA A 162 -4.54 12.36 28.02
C ALA A 162 -4.40 11.74 26.61
N PHE A 163 -5.43 11.05 26.11
CA PHE A 163 -5.42 10.49 24.76
C PHE A 163 -5.42 11.58 23.67
N THR A 164 -6.15 12.69 23.87
CA THR A 164 -6.13 13.82 22.94
C THR A 164 -4.73 14.43 22.87
N ALA A 165 -4.06 14.64 24.01
CA ALA A 165 -2.70 15.16 24.05
C ALA A 165 -1.68 14.21 23.40
N ALA A 166 -1.84 12.90 23.59
CA ALA A 166 -1.00 11.90 22.95
C ALA A 166 -1.20 11.85 21.42
N ALA A 167 -2.45 11.93 20.95
CA ALA A 167 -2.79 11.97 19.54
C ALA A 167 -2.18 13.20 18.84
N GLU A 168 -2.23 14.36 19.49
CA GLU A 168 -1.60 15.59 18.99
C GLU A 168 -0.08 15.50 18.95
N ALA A 169 0.54 14.87 19.96
CA ALA A 169 1.99 14.67 20.00
C ALA A 169 2.48 13.73 18.89
N ILE A 170 1.65 12.77 18.47
CA ILE A 170 1.97 11.79 17.40
C ILE A 170 1.59 12.34 16.01
N GLY A 171 0.82 13.43 15.95
CA GLY A 171 0.42 14.10 14.71
C GLY A 171 -0.89 13.58 14.10
N ASP A 172 -1.64 12.74 14.81
CA ASP A 172 -2.95 12.26 14.37
C ASP A 172 -4.07 13.25 14.77
N ARG A 173 -4.22 14.28 13.93
CA ARG A 173 -5.23 15.34 14.13
C ARG A 173 -6.66 14.82 14.03
N HIS A 174 -6.90 13.82 13.18
CA HIS A 174 -8.24 13.30 12.97
C HIS A 174 -8.74 12.58 14.22
N PHE A 175 -7.90 11.75 14.83
CA PHE A 175 -8.24 11.07 16.07
C PHE A 175 -8.45 12.03 17.24
N ALA A 176 -7.62 13.08 17.35
CA ALA A 176 -7.78 14.12 18.37
C ALA A 176 -9.08 14.92 18.22
N GLU A 177 -9.52 15.22 16.99
CA GLU A 177 -10.78 15.92 16.71
C GLU A 177 -12.00 15.05 17.04
N THR A 178 -11.95 13.76 16.72
CA THR A 178 -13.02 12.79 17.06
C THR A 178 -13.19 12.65 18.56
N LEU A 179 -12.09 12.54 19.32
CA LEU A 179 -12.13 12.49 20.79
C LEU A 179 -12.73 13.76 21.41
N ARG A 180 -12.44 14.94 20.85
CA ARG A 180 -13.04 16.21 21.30
C ARG A 180 -14.52 16.32 20.97
N ALA A 181 -14.95 15.80 19.83
CA ALA A 181 -16.36 15.81 19.43
C ALA A 181 -17.20 14.92 20.35
N GLU A 182 -16.71 13.73 20.68
CA GLU A 182 -17.39 12.80 21.59
C GLU A 182 -17.41 13.32 23.04
N ALA A 183 -16.32 13.93 23.51
CA ALA A 183 -16.29 14.57 24.83
C ALA A 183 -17.33 15.69 24.98
N LYS A 184 -17.59 16.46 23.90
CA LYS A 184 -18.63 17.51 23.89
C LYS A 184 -20.04 16.94 23.88
N ARG A 185 -20.29 15.82 23.18
CA ARG A 185 -21.61 15.16 23.19
C ARG A 185 -21.97 14.64 24.59
N GLY A 186 -21.02 14.01 25.27
CA GLY A 186 -21.23 13.51 26.64
C GLY A 186 -21.53 14.59 27.69
N GLN A 187 -21.08 15.84 27.49
CA GLN A 187 -21.39 16.95 28.39
C GLN A 187 -22.78 17.58 28.14
N ILE A 188 -23.26 17.59 26.90
CA ILE A 188 -24.55 18.18 26.52
C ILE A 188 -25.71 17.33 27.08
N ASP A 189 -25.57 16.00 27.09
CA ASP A 189 -26.58 15.09 27.63
C ASP A 189 -26.73 15.19 29.16
N GLN A 190 -25.69 15.66 29.88
CA GLN A 190 -25.71 15.83 31.33
C GLN A 190 -26.36 17.15 31.80
N GLU A 191 -26.20 18.26 31.06
CA GLU A 191 -26.88 19.53 31.38
C GLU A 191 -28.39 19.49 31.09
N GLY A 192 -28.81 18.67 30.12
CA GLY A 192 -30.23 18.43 29.84
C GLY A 192 -30.96 17.64 30.92
N ALA A 193 -30.26 16.72 31.62
CA ALA A 193 -30.85 15.89 32.68
C ALA A 193 -30.95 16.61 34.05
N ALA A 194 -30.16 17.67 34.29
CA ALA A 194 -30.17 18.42 35.55
C ALA A 194 -31.19 19.57 35.58
N SER A 195 -31.88 19.85 34.46
CA SER A 195 -32.86 20.94 34.33
C SER A 195 -34.32 20.47 34.12
N SER A 196 -34.64 19.21 34.42
CA SER A 196 -36.01 18.67 34.39
C SER A 196 -36.44 18.12 35.75
#